data_AF-A0A8T3SEK3-F1
#
_entry.id   AF-A0A8T3SEK3-F1
#
_cell.length_a   1.000
_cell.length_b   1.000
_cell.length_c   1.000
_cell.angle_alpha   90.00
_cell.angle_beta   90.00
_cell.angle_gamma   90.00
#
_symmetry.space_group_name_H-M   'P 1'
#
loop_
_entity.id
_entity.type
_entity.pdbx_description
1 polymer ?
#
loop_
_entity_poly.entity_id
_entity_poly.type
_entity_poly.pdbx_seq_one_letter_code
_entity_poly.pdbx_strand_id
1 'polypeptide(L)'
;MWKLGRRIITNSKNVLQAKQAGDIAEETAFRFLVRKGLRLIAKNYRCYQGEIDLIMHDIKVNELVFVEVRFRKNCEYGDAVESIDEKKIKRIIKATHHFLQSKDWLFSVHSRFDVIAIHPMKGKMQIEWIKYAFSEDEYE
;
A
#
# COMPACT_ATOMS: atom_id res chain seq x y z
N MET A 1 -24.16 16.10 -37.61
CA MET A 1 -22.88 16.41 -36.93
C MET A 1 -22.68 15.38 -35.82
N TRP A 2 -21.89 14.34 -36.06
CA TRP A 2 -21.69 13.19 -35.16
C TRP A 2 -20.47 13.43 -34.25
N LYS A 3 -20.57 13.11 -32.95
CA LYS A 3 -19.57 12.31 -32.21
C LYS A 3 -20.27 11.54 -31.08
N LEU A 4 -20.53 10.26 -31.34
CA LEU A 4 -20.92 9.28 -30.32
C LEU A 4 -19.88 9.23 -29.20
N GLY A 5 -20.37 9.17 -27.96
CA GLY A 5 -19.56 8.91 -26.78
C GLY A 5 -18.85 7.56 -26.90
N ARG A 6 -17.53 7.58 -26.69
CA ARG A 6 -16.74 6.36 -26.49
C ARG A 6 -17.18 5.74 -25.16
N ARG A 7 -18.01 4.70 -25.25
CA ARG A 7 -18.34 3.84 -24.12
C ARG A 7 -17.08 3.04 -23.78
N ILE A 8 -16.36 3.42 -22.72
CA ILE A 8 -15.26 2.60 -22.20
C ILE A 8 -15.89 1.33 -21.62
N ILE A 9 -15.94 0.27 -22.41
CA ILE A 9 -16.26 -1.07 -21.93
C ILE A 9 -14.99 -1.56 -21.24
N THR A 10 -14.80 -1.21 -19.97
CA THR A 10 -13.77 -1.88 -19.15
C THR A 10 -14.18 -3.34 -19.01
N ASN A 11 -13.32 -4.27 -19.43
CA ASN A 11 -13.59 -5.70 -19.37
C ASN A 11 -13.73 -6.13 -17.89
N SER A 12 -14.96 -6.21 -17.40
CA SER A 12 -15.28 -6.38 -15.97
C SER A 12 -14.64 -7.62 -15.35
N LYS A 13 -14.41 -8.68 -16.14
CA LYS A 13 -13.70 -9.90 -15.69
C LYS A 13 -12.25 -9.62 -15.28
N ASN A 14 -11.52 -8.79 -16.05
CA ASN A 14 -10.12 -8.45 -15.74
C ASN A 14 -10.01 -7.56 -14.49
N VAL A 15 -10.95 -6.64 -14.29
CA VAL A 15 -11.01 -5.78 -13.10
C VAL A 15 -11.30 -6.60 -11.85
N LEU A 16 -12.25 -7.55 -11.92
CA LEU A 16 -12.56 -8.46 -10.81
C LEU A 16 -11.36 -9.34 -10.44
N GLN A 17 -10.65 -9.89 -11.42
CA GLN A 17 -9.43 -10.68 -11.16
C GLN A 17 -8.30 -9.84 -10.57
N ALA A 18 -8.12 -8.60 -11.03
CA ALA A 18 -7.12 -7.70 -10.48
C ALA A 18 -7.44 -7.34 -9.02
N LYS A 19 -8.71 -7.07 -8.71
CA LYS A 19 -9.17 -6.80 -7.35
C LYS A 19 -8.94 -8.01 -6.44
N GLN A 20 -9.36 -9.20 -6.86
CA GLN A 20 -9.14 -10.44 -6.09
C GLN A 20 -7.65 -10.70 -5.83
N ALA A 21 -6.80 -10.45 -6.82
CA ALA A 21 -5.36 -10.56 -6.63
C ALA A 21 -4.81 -9.52 -5.64
N GLY A 22 -5.34 -8.30 -5.66
CA GLY A 22 -5.06 -7.26 -4.67
C GLY A 22 -5.45 -7.69 -3.25
N ASP A 23 -6.69 -8.15 -3.06
CA ASP A 23 -7.20 -8.61 -1.76
C ASP A 23 -6.33 -9.76 -1.19
N ILE A 24 -5.93 -10.71 -2.06
CA ILE A 24 -5.03 -11.82 -1.69
C ILE A 24 -3.64 -11.30 -1.30
N ALA A 25 -3.12 -10.32 -2.03
CA ALA A 25 -1.82 -9.72 -1.74
C ALA A 25 -1.84 -8.96 -0.39
N GLU A 26 -2.87 -8.15 -0.14
CA GLU A 26 -3.06 -7.45 1.14
C GLU A 26 -3.08 -8.42 2.34
N GLU A 27 -3.84 -9.50 2.23
CA GLU A 27 -3.92 -10.50 3.29
C GLU A 27 -2.60 -11.26 3.47
N THR A 28 -1.88 -11.53 2.38
CA THR A 28 -0.56 -12.16 2.40
C THR A 28 0.47 -11.25 3.07
N ALA A 29 0.49 -9.96 2.72
CA ALA A 29 1.35 -8.93 3.30
C ALA A 29 1.08 -8.78 4.80
N PHE A 30 -0.19 -8.68 5.20
CA PHE A 30 -0.60 -8.63 6.60
C PHE A 30 -0.05 -9.81 7.40
N ARG A 31 -0.27 -11.05 6.93
CA ARG A 31 0.21 -12.25 7.63
C ARG A 31 1.72 -12.32 7.70
N PHE A 32 2.41 -11.83 6.67
CA PHE A 32 3.86 -11.74 6.67
C PHE A 32 4.36 -10.77 7.75
N LEU A 33 3.80 -9.55 7.82
CA LEU A 33 4.21 -8.54 8.81
C LEU A 33 3.93 -8.97 10.25
N VAL A 34 2.79 -9.62 10.50
CA VAL A 34 2.48 -10.19 11.83
C VAL A 34 3.52 -11.24 12.22
N ARG A 35 3.92 -12.13 11.30
CA ARG A 35 5.00 -13.11 11.56
C ARG A 35 6.37 -12.45 11.79
N LYS A 36 6.59 -11.26 11.26
CA LYS A 36 7.80 -10.44 11.53
C LYS A 36 7.73 -9.70 12.88
N GLY A 37 6.60 -9.77 13.58
CA GLY A 37 6.42 -9.23 14.92
C GLY A 37 5.73 -7.87 14.97
N LEU A 38 5.23 -7.37 13.84
CA LEU A 38 4.46 -6.12 13.82
C LEU A 38 3.02 -6.37 14.29
N ARG A 39 2.45 -5.41 15.02
CA ARG A 39 1.04 -5.42 15.43
C ARG A 39 0.19 -4.65 14.44
N LEU A 40 -1.00 -5.17 14.16
CA LEU A 40 -1.97 -4.48 13.33
C LEU A 40 -2.61 -3.33 14.10
N ILE A 41 -2.69 -2.16 13.46
CA ILE A 41 -3.46 -1.02 13.93
C ILE A 41 -4.72 -0.85 13.08
N ALA A 42 -4.60 -0.88 11.75
CA ALA A 42 -5.73 -0.81 10.83
C ALA A 42 -5.42 -1.50 9.49
N LYS A 43 -6.47 -1.96 8.80
CA LYS A 43 -6.43 -2.39 7.40
C LYS A 43 -7.34 -1.49 6.56
N ASN A 44 -7.00 -1.30 5.29
CA ASN A 44 -7.84 -0.63 4.30
C ASN A 44 -8.36 0.73 4.79
N TYR A 45 -7.48 1.50 5.43
CA TYR A 45 -7.83 2.80 5.98
C TYR A 45 -8.09 3.79 4.83
N ARG A 46 -9.22 4.49 4.89
CA ARG A 46 -9.66 5.42 3.84
C ARG A 46 -10.15 6.72 4.46
N CYS A 47 -9.74 7.83 3.86
CA CYS A 47 -10.24 9.16 4.16
C CYS A 47 -10.48 9.90 2.84
N TYR A 48 -11.03 11.12 2.89
CA TYR A 48 -11.30 11.89 1.68
C TYR A 48 -10.02 12.28 0.92
N GLN A 49 -8.86 12.28 1.59
CA GLN A 49 -7.57 12.68 1.00
C GLN A 49 -6.77 11.50 0.44
N GLY A 50 -7.07 10.26 0.83
CA GLY A 50 -6.25 9.12 0.46
C GLY A 50 -6.64 7.81 1.14
N GLU A 51 -5.80 6.80 0.93
CA GLU A 51 -5.98 5.46 1.45
C GLU A 51 -4.63 4.87 1.85
N ILE A 52 -4.64 3.94 2.82
CA ILE A 52 -3.48 3.19 3.30
C ILE A 52 -3.91 1.73 3.48
N ASP A 53 -3.19 0.80 2.86
CA ASP A 53 -3.58 -0.60 2.86
C ASP A 53 -3.42 -1.24 4.23
N LEU A 54 -2.26 -1.04 4.88
CA LEU A 54 -2.02 -1.49 6.26
C LEU A 54 -1.37 -0.40 7.09
N ILE A 55 -1.85 -0.27 8.33
CA ILE A 55 -1.20 0.52 9.38
C ILE A 55 -0.79 -0.46 10.47
N MET A 56 0.51 -0.51 10.75
CA MET A 56 1.11 -1.44 11.69
C MET A 56 1.93 -0.71 12.75
N HIS A 57 2.24 -1.38 13.85
CA HIS A 57 3.16 -0.92 14.88
C HIS A 57 4.33 -1.88 15.00
N ASP A 58 5.54 -1.38 14.73
CA ASP A 58 6.78 -2.10 14.96
C ASP A 58 7.24 -1.85 16.39
N ILE A 59 6.83 -2.73 17.30
CA ILE A 59 7.07 -2.60 18.74
C ILE A 59 8.57 -2.57 19.06
N LYS A 60 9.40 -3.22 18.26
CA LYS A 60 10.84 -3.36 18.54
C LYS A 60 11.58 -2.03 18.46
N VAL A 61 11.17 -1.18 17.53
CA VAL A 61 11.74 0.15 17.29
C VAL A 61 10.79 1.28 17.67
N ASN A 62 9.58 0.93 18.11
CA ASN A 62 8.49 1.84 18.44
C ASN A 62 8.16 2.81 17.30
N GLU A 63 7.81 2.26 16.14
CA GLU A 63 7.42 3.03 14.95
C GLU A 63 6.01 2.65 14.47
N LEU A 64 5.25 3.64 14.01
CA LEU A 64 4.09 3.40 13.16
C LEU A 64 4.55 3.17 11.73
N VAL A 65 4.01 2.13 11.11
CA VAL A 65 4.39 1.69 9.78
C VAL A 65 3.18 1.77 8.87
N PHE A 66 3.24 2.67 7.90
CA PHE A 66 2.23 2.83 6.87
C PHE A 66 2.68 2.06 5.64
N VAL A 67 1.92 1.03 5.27
CA VAL A 67 2.32 0.08 4.23
C VAL A 67 1.40 0.17 3.03
N GLU A 68 1.99 0.37 1.86
CA GLU A 68 1.34 0.13 0.57
C GLU A 68 1.65 -1.30 0.10
N VAL A 69 0.64 -2.03 -0.35
CA VAL A 69 0.77 -3.41 -0.85
C VAL A 69 0.58 -3.43 -2.37
N ARG A 70 1.53 -4.00 -3.09
CA ARG A 70 1.50 -4.11 -4.55
C ARG A 70 1.56 -5.54 -5.01
N PHE A 71 0.50 -5.97 -5.71
CA PHE A 71 0.54 -7.21 -6.49
C PHE A 71 1.11 -6.95 -7.88
N ARG A 72 2.11 -7.75 -8.28
CA ARG A 72 2.71 -7.71 -9.62
C ARG A 72 2.51 -9.06 -10.29
N LYS A 73 1.91 -9.07 -11.48
CA LYS A 73 1.72 -10.29 -12.29
C LYS A 73 3.04 -10.76 -12.92
N ASN A 74 3.83 -9.81 -13.43
CA ASN A 74 5.13 -10.06 -14.05
C ASN A 74 6.20 -9.26 -13.33
N CYS A 75 7.37 -9.85 -13.12
CA CYS A 75 8.49 -9.26 -12.39
C CYS A 75 9.53 -8.61 -13.33
N GLU A 76 9.22 -8.49 -14.62
CA GLU A 76 10.19 -8.14 -15.67
C GLU A 76 10.51 -6.64 -15.74
N TYR A 77 9.85 -5.78 -14.96
CA TYR A 77 10.05 -4.33 -15.01
C TYR A 77 9.95 -3.64 -13.62
N GLY A 78 11.03 -2.93 -13.26
CA GLY A 78 11.06 -1.84 -12.26
C GLY A 78 11.14 -2.24 -10.79
N ASP A 79 11.75 -1.37 -9.98
CA ASP A 79 11.73 -1.49 -8.51
C ASP A 79 10.29 -1.34 -7.98
N ALA A 80 9.94 -2.01 -6.89
CA ALA A 80 8.66 -1.89 -6.19
C ALA A 80 8.32 -0.42 -5.86
N VAL A 81 9.32 0.35 -5.45
CA VAL A 81 9.19 1.79 -5.18
C VAL A 81 8.89 2.58 -6.45
N GLU A 82 9.61 2.33 -7.55
CA GLU A 82 9.42 3.03 -8.85
C GLU A 82 8.00 2.86 -9.42
N SER A 83 7.26 1.83 -9.00
CA SER A 83 5.88 1.60 -9.43
C SER A 83 4.81 2.37 -8.64
N ILE A 84 5.21 3.14 -7.63
CA ILE A 84 4.33 4.03 -6.88
C ILE A 84 4.55 5.43 -7.41
N ASP A 85 3.55 5.97 -8.12
CA ASP A 85 3.63 7.34 -8.60
C ASP A 85 3.60 8.36 -7.46
N GLU A 86 4.18 9.53 -7.72
CA GLU A 86 4.22 10.66 -6.78
C GLU A 86 2.83 11.05 -6.26
N LYS A 87 1.79 10.90 -7.09
CA LYS A 87 0.40 11.21 -6.71
C LYS A 87 -0.10 10.26 -5.63
N LYS A 88 0.22 8.97 -5.73
CA LYS A 88 -0.14 7.95 -4.74
C LYS A 88 0.65 8.17 -3.45
N ILE A 89 1.94 8.49 -3.53
CA ILE A 89 2.75 8.86 -2.35
C ILE A 89 2.12 10.05 -1.60
N LYS A 90 1.82 11.15 -2.31
CA LYS A 90 1.15 12.33 -1.72
C LYS A 90 -0.21 12.00 -1.09
N ARG A 91 -0.95 11.03 -1.61
CA ARG A 91 -2.22 10.58 -1.02
C ARG A 91 -2.01 9.75 0.24
N ILE A 92 -1.00 8.89 0.28
CA ILE A 92 -0.63 8.11 1.47
C ILE A 92 -0.19 9.05 2.60
N ILE A 93 0.65 10.04 2.30
CA ILE A 93 1.10 11.07 3.27
C ILE A 93 -0.11 11.83 3.84
N LYS A 94 -1.01 12.31 2.99
CA LYS A 94 -2.23 13.00 3.47
C LYS A 94 -3.13 12.10 4.33
N ALA A 95 -3.31 10.85 3.94
CA ALA A 95 -4.07 9.89 4.73
C ALA A 95 -3.40 9.61 6.09
N THR A 96 -2.06 9.63 6.12
CA THR A 96 -1.26 9.44 7.33
C THR A 96 -1.48 10.59 8.31
N HIS A 97 -1.37 11.85 7.86
CA HIS A 97 -1.68 12.99 8.71
C HIS A 97 -3.12 12.96 9.24
N HIS A 98 -4.09 12.61 8.39
CA HIS A 98 -5.48 12.45 8.84
C HIS A 98 -5.63 11.34 9.89
N PHE A 99 -4.93 10.22 9.71
CA PHE A 99 -4.94 9.12 10.67
C PHE A 99 -4.38 9.57 12.03
N LEU A 100 -3.22 10.24 12.02
CA LEU A 100 -2.55 10.73 13.23
C LEU A 100 -3.37 11.79 13.97
N GLN A 101 -3.98 12.74 13.25
CA GLN A 101 -4.88 13.75 13.83
C GLN A 101 -6.07 13.15 14.58
N SER A 102 -6.51 11.95 14.20
CA SER A 102 -7.61 11.24 14.89
C SER A 102 -7.16 10.51 16.16
N LYS A 103 -5.86 10.51 16.48
CA LYS A 103 -5.22 9.71 17.53
C LYS A 103 -4.14 10.53 18.26
N ASP A 104 -4.55 11.40 19.17
CA ASP A 104 -3.66 12.31 19.91
C ASP A 104 -2.43 11.64 20.57
N TRP A 105 -2.53 10.37 20.96
CA TRP A 105 -1.42 9.62 21.60
C TRP A 105 -0.38 9.07 20.62
N LEU A 106 -0.61 9.14 19.30
CA LEU A 106 0.30 8.61 18.29
C LEU A 106 1.28 9.65 17.73
N PHE A 107 1.11 10.94 18.07
CA PHE A 107 2.01 12.01 17.63
C PHE A 107 3.45 11.88 18.16
N SER A 108 3.66 11.12 19.25
CA SER A 108 4.99 10.89 19.82
C SER A 108 5.72 9.69 19.20
N VAL A 109 5.13 9.01 18.19
CA VAL A 109 5.68 7.81 17.58
C VAL A 109 6.22 8.15 16.19
N HIS A 110 7.46 7.76 15.90
CA HIS A 110 8.03 7.95 14.57
C HIS A 110 7.24 7.16 13.52
N SER A 111 7.01 7.78 12.38
CA SER A 111 6.31 7.18 11.25
C SER A 111 7.32 6.74 10.19
N ARG A 112 7.11 5.56 9.62
CA ARG A 112 7.83 5.11 8.41
C ARG A 112 6.87 4.60 7.36
N PHE A 113 7.26 4.74 6.10
CA PHE A 113 6.52 4.25 4.96
C PHE A 113 7.21 3.05 4.35
N ASP A 114 6.51 1.92 4.32
CA ASP A 114 7.02 0.67 3.77
C ASP A 114 6.22 0.29 2.52
N VAL A 115 6.85 -0.48 1.63
CA VAL A 115 6.20 -1.10 0.49
C VAL A 115 6.36 -2.61 0.58
N ILE A 116 5.26 -3.33 0.37
CA ILE A 116 5.29 -4.78 0.18
C ILE A 116 4.90 -5.10 -1.26
N ALA A 117 5.83 -5.64 -2.03
CA ALA A 117 5.56 -6.17 -3.35
C ALA A 117 5.41 -7.69 -3.31
N ILE A 118 4.33 -8.19 -3.91
CA ILE A 118 4.01 -9.61 -3.98
C ILE A 118 3.88 -10.01 -5.43
N HIS A 119 4.57 -11.09 -5.80
CA HIS A 119 4.54 -11.61 -7.16
C HIS A 119 4.67 -13.14 -7.19
N PRO A 120 4.05 -13.81 -8.17
CA PRO A 120 4.24 -15.25 -8.34
C PRO A 120 5.60 -15.54 -8.99
N MET A 121 6.41 -16.40 -8.39
CA MET A 121 7.63 -16.94 -8.98
C MET A 121 7.68 -18.46 -8.78
N LYS A 122 7.79 -19.21 -9.89
CA LYS A 122 7.86 -20.69 -9.89
C LYS A 122 6.72 -21.34 -9.07
N GLY A 123 5.49 -20.82 -9.20
CA GLY A 123 4.31 -21.33 -8.51
C GLY A 123 4.20 -20.98 -7.02
N LYS A 124 5.09 -20.13 -6.48
CA LYS A 124 5.05 -19.63 -5.11
C LYS A 124 4.90 -18.11 -5.10
N MET A 125 4.19 -17.57 -4.12
CA MET A 125 4.18 -16.12 -3.89
C MET A 125 5.49 -15.70 -3.23
N GLN A 126 6.21 -14.79 -3.86
CA GLN A 126 7.36 -14.10 -3.29
C GLN A 126 6.91 -12.79 -2.66
N ILE A 127 7.57 -12.42 -1.58
CA ILE A 127 7.32 -11.19 -0.84
C ILE A 127 8.62 -10.42 -0.78
N GLU A 128 8.58 -9.20 -1.28
CA GLU A 128 9.63 -8.21 -1.13
C GLU A 128 9.12 -7.13 -0.18
N TRP A 129 9.87 -6.86 0.89
CA TRP A 129 9.52 -5.85 1.88
C TRP A 129 10.59 -4.77 1.88
N ILE A 130 10.23 -3.62 1.32
CA ILE A 130 11.07 -2.44 1.26
C ILE A 130 10.68 -1.54 2.42
N LYS A 131 11.58 -1.41 3.38
CA LYS A 131 11.41 -0.52 4.52
C LYS A 131 11.89 0.87 4.17
N TYR A 132 11.25 1.91 4.72
CA TYR A 132 11.59 3.31 4.44
C TYR A 132 11.62 3.56 2.92
N ALA A 133 10.59 3.08 2.22
CA ALA A 133 10.49 3.12 0.78
C ALA A 133 10.41 4.57 0.24
N PHE A 134 9.93 5.50 1.05
CA PHE A 134 9.94 6.94 0.82
C PHE A 134 9.78 7.68 2.16
N SER A 135 10.04 8.98 2.15
CA SER A 135 9.84 9.87 3.30
C SER A 135 8.87 11.03 2.96
N GLU A 136 8.38 11.73 3.98
CA GLU A 136 7.50 12.91 3.78
C GLU A 136 8.27 14.07 3.15
N ASP A 137 9.50 14.31 3.61
CA ASP A 137 10.38 15.42 3.21
C ASP A 137 10.76 15.38 1.72
N GLU A 138 10.71 14.20 1.10
CA GLU A 138 10.97 14.03 -0.35
C GLU A 138 9.84 14.62 -1.23
N TYR A 139 8.67 14.90 -0.66
CA TYR A 139 7.45 15.21 -1.41
C TYR A 139 6.67 16.44 -0.89
N GLU A 140 7.30 17.26 -0.05
CA GLU A 140 6.82 18.61 0.33
C GLU A 140 6.86 19.62 -0.82
#